data_AF-A0A914F2E8-F1
#
_entry.id   AF-A0A914F2E8-F1
#
_cell.length_a   1.000
_cell.length_b   1.000
_cell.length_c   1.000
_cell.angle_alpha   90.00
_cell.angle_beta   90.00
_cell.angle_gamma   90.00
#
_symmetry.space_group_name_H-M   'P 1'
#
loop_
_entity.id
_entity.type
_entity.pdbx_description
1 polymer ?
#
loop_
_entity_poly.entity_id
_entity_poly.type
_entity_poly.pdbx_seq_one_letter_code
_entity_poly.pdbx_strand_id
1 'polypeptide(L)'
;MNYVEDGIVNAYSTKFPYRVGTNISHIIFSWNSKVSTKSIKYQIRAVAETFDVLPLIHLPLEGTIPTKTETFAVEYRCAGSRSGQFFVTLFFNISWPSEADPTVFTLKQEKICASRDGRRIVEAIFD
;
A
#
# COMPACT_ATOMS: atom_id res chain seq x y z
N MET A 1 -12.75 4.04 0.56
CA MET A 1 -12.07 4.64 1.73
C MET A 1 -11.15 5.71 1.19
N ASN A 2 -11.23 6.94 1.71
CA ASN A 2 -10.41 8.06 1.23
C ASN A 2 -9.27 8.29 2.23
N TYR A 3 -8.03 8.27 1.73
CA TYR A 3 -6.83 8.53 2.54
C TYR A 3 -6.40 10.00 2.49
N VAL A 4 -6.56 10.63 1.34
CA VAL A 4 -6.25 12.04 1.11
C VAL A 4 -7.38 12.63 0.27
N GLU A 5 -7.84 13.81 0.65
CA GLU A 5 -8.86 14.56 -0.07
C GLU A 5 -8.46 16.03 -0.09
N ASP A 6 -8.38 16.61 -1.29
CA ASP A 6 -7.97 18.01 -1.49
C ASP A 6 -6.66 18.40 -0.79
N GLY A 7 -5.71 17.46 -0.75
CA GLY A 7 -4.40 17.62 -0.11
C GLY A 7 -4.41 17.43 1.41
N ILE A 8 -5.58 17.16 2.02
CA ILE A 8 -5.72 16.94 3.45
C ILE A 8 -5.70 15.43 3.72
N VAL A 9 -4.78 15.00 4.57
CA VAL A 9 -4.67 13.61 4.99
C VAL A 9 -5.79 13.28 5.97
N ASN A 10 -6.55 12.22 5.67
CA ASN A 10 -7.57 11.70 6.56
C ASN A 10 -6.90 10.93 7.71
N ALA A 11 -6.72 11.60 8.84
CA ALA A 11 -6.07 11.03 10.02
C ALA A 11 -6.76 9.77 10.56
N TYR A 12 -8.09 9.62 10.38
CA TYR A 12 -8.79 8.41 10.78
C TYR A 12 -8.41 7.23 9.88
N SER A 13 -8.42 7.45 8.56
CA SER A 13 -8.11 6.42 7.57
C SER A 13 -6.64 5.97 7.59
N THR A 14 -5.71 6.82 8.02
CA THR A 14 -4.27 6.48 8.11
C THR A 14 -3.84 5.98 9.49
N LYS A 15 -4.68 6.12 10.52
CA LYS A 15 -4.34 5.76 11.90
C LYS A 15 -4.15 4.26 12.10
N PHE A 16 -5.04 3.45 11.51
CA PHE A 16 -5.11 2.02 11.75
C PHE A 16 -4.59 1.19 10.56
N PRO A 17 -3.92 0.06 10.83
CA PRO A 17 -3.48 -0.82 9.77
C PRO A 17 -4.67 -1.45 9.04
N TYR A 18 -4.65 -1.42 7.71
CA TYR A 18 -5.61 -2.15 6.91
C TYR A 18 -5.22 -3.62 6.82
N ARG A 19 -6.11 -4.52 7.23
CA ARG A 19 -5.84 -5.97 7.25
C ARG A 19 -6.03 -6.57 5.86
N VAL A 20 -4.98 -7.19 5.33
CA VAL A 20 -4.96 -7.88 4.04
C VAL A 20 -5.01 -9.37 4.28
N GLY A 21 -6.15 -10.00 3.94
CA GLY A 21 -6.40 -11.42 4.18
C GLY A 21 -5.43 -12.35 3.44
N THR A 22 -5.33 -13.60 3.89
CA THR A 22 -4.36 -14.59 3.36
C THR A 22 -4.44 -14.76 1.84
N ASN A 23 -5.66 -14.77 1.29
CA ASN A 23 -5.94 -15.02 -0.14
C ASN A 23 -5.87 -13.75 -1.01
N ILE A 24 -5.60 -12.58 -0.41
CA ILE A 24 -5.49 -11.31 -1.14
C ILE A 24 -4.02 -11.04 -1.39
N SER A 25 -3.58 -11.08 -2.65
CA SER A 25 -2.19 -10.75 -3.03
C SER A 25 -2.00 -9.29 -3.43
N HIS A 26 -3.05 -8.56 -3.81
CA HIS A 26 -2.95 -7.17 -4.26
C HIS A 26 -3.99 -6.27 -3.60
N ILE A 27 -3.62 -5.01 -3.37
CA ILE A 27 -4.54 -3.92 -3.08
C ILE A 27 -4.41 -2.89 -4.20
N ILE A 28 -5.56 -2.48 -4.74
CA ILE A 28 -5.64 -1.47 -5.80
C ILE A 28 -5.95 -0.11 -5.15
N PHE A 29 -5.16 0.89 -5.51
CA PHE A 29 -5.34 2.28 -5.12
C PHE A 29 -5.79 3.08 -6.32
N SER A 30 -6.68 4.05 -6.10
CA SER A 30 -7.07 5.05 -7.07
C SER A 30 -6.64 6.43 -6.60
N TRP A 31 -6.17 7.25 -7.52
CA TRP A 31 -5.71 8.60 -7.21
C TRP A 31 -5.80 9.53 -8.41
N ASN A 32 -5.85 10.83 -8.15
CA ASN A 32 -5.69 11.89 -9.14
C ASN A 32 -5.42 13.23 -8.47
N SER A 33 -4.96 14.19 -9.26
CA SER A 33 -4.91 15.60 -8.92
C SER A 33 -6.06 16.34 -9.60
N LYS A 34 -6.79 17.18 -8.86
CA LYS A 34 -7.74 18.15 -9.43
C LYS A 34 -7.03 19.39 -10.01
N VAL A 35 -5.73 19.55 -9.72
CA VAL A 35 -4.92 20.69 -10.14
C VAL A 35 -4.32 20.39 -11.50
N SER A 36 -4.72 21.14 -12.52
CA SER A 36 -4.23 21.03 -13.91
C SER A 36 -3.15 22.06 -14.26
N THR A 37 -2.95 23.08 -13.43
CA THR A 37 -2.04 24.21 -13.71
C THR A 37 -0.58 23.91 -13.40
N LYS A 38 -0.31 22.90 -12.57
CA LYS A 38 1.05 22.45 -12.23
C LYS A 38 1.10 20.95 -12.04
N SER A 39 2.23 20.36 -12.40
CA SER A 39 2.51 18.95 -12.16
C SER A 39 2.85 18.72 -10.68
N ILE A 40 2.11 17.83 -10.01
CA ILE A 40 2.37 17.43 -8.62
C ILE A 40 3.24 16.18 -8.65
N LYS A 41 4.45 16.26 -8.06
CA LYS A 41 5.35 15.12 -7.96
C LYS A 41 4.98 14.25 -6.76
N TYR A 42 5.23 12.96 -6.88
CA TYR A 42 5.11 12.02 -5.77
C TYR A 42 6.39 11.20 -5.63
N GLN A 43 6.62 10.72 -4.42
CA GLN A 43 7.53 9.62 -4.11
C GLN A 43 6.80 8.62 -3.23
N ILE A 44 6.99 7.32 -3.51
CA ILE A 44 6.39 6.21 -2.79
C ILE A 44 7.45 5.16 -2.48
N ARG A 45 7.38 4.59 -1.27
CA ARG A 45 8.16 3.40 -0.91
C ARG A 45 7.32 2.47 -0.03
N ALA A 46 7.59 1.18 -0.10
CA ALA A 46 6.99 0.16 0.76
C ALA A 46 8.07 -0.49 1.62
N VAL A 47 7.80 -0.64 2.92
CA VAL A 47 8.71 -1.30 3.85
C VAL A 47 7.94 -2.32 4.67
N ALA A 48 8.42 -3.56 4.69
CA ALA A 48 7.95 -4.59 5.62
C ALA A 48 8.85 -4.62 6.85
N GLU A 49 8.29 -4.92 8.01
CA GLU A 49 9.07 -5.08 9.25
C GLU A 49 9.92 -6.36 9.26
N THR A 50 9.56 -7.34 8.42
CA THR A 50 10.20 -8.65 8.36
C THR A 50 10.27 -9.15 6.92
N PHE A 51 11.15 -10.12 6.65
CA PHE A 51 11.31 -10.72 5.32
C PHE A 51 10.23 -11.74 4.95
N ASP A 52 9.26 -12.00 5.83
CA ASP A 52 8.17 -12.96 5.57
C ASP A 52 7.11 -12.44 4.61
N VAL A 53 7.08 -11.12 4.41
CA VAL A 53 6.26 -10.46 3.41
C VAL A 53 7.13 -9.51 2.58
N LEU A 54 7.07 -9.67 1.27
CA LEU A 54 7.70 -8.77 0.30
C LEU A 54 6.61 -7.90 -0.35
N PRO A 55 6.56 -6.59 -0.06
CA PRO A 55 5.66 -5.68 -0.75
C PRO A 55 6.27 -5.20 -2.07
N LEU A 56 5.49 -5.20 -3.14
CA LEU A 56 5.91 -4.71 -4.46
C LEU A 56 4.93 -3.65 -4.96
N ILE A 57 5.44 -2.46 -5.24
CA ILE A 57 4.65 -1.37 -5.81
C ILE A 57 4.67 -1.51 -7.32
N HIS A 58 3.49 -1.62 -7.93
CA HIS A 58 3.31 -1.68 -9.39
C HIS A 58 3.08 -0.27 -9.95
N LEU A 59 4.06 0.60 -9.70
CA LEU A 59 4.11 2.02 -10.07
C LEU A 59 5.57 2.49 -9.94
N PRO A 60 6.07 3.42 -10.77
CA PRO A 60 7.35 4.06 -10.52
C PRO A 60 7.42 4.65 -9.10
N LEU A 61 8.55 4.48 -8.42
CA LEU A 61 8.72 4.95 -7.04
C LEU A 61 8.72 6.48 -6.91
N GLU A 62 8.92 7.18 -8.02
CA GLU A 62 8.76 8.62 -8.14
C GLU A 62 8.16 8.96 -9.50
N GLY A 63 7.43 10.06 -9.56
CA GLY A 63 6.75 10.48 -10.78
C GLY A 63 5.82 11.64 -10.53
N THR A 64 4.79 11.77 -11.37
CA THR A 64 3.78 12.83 -11.26
C THR A 64 2.39 12.24 -11.08
N ILE A 65 1.57 12.88 -10.25
CA ILE A 65 0.19 12.46 -10.00
C ILE A 65 -0.64 12.78 -11.24
N PRO A 66 -1.41 11.81 -11.77
CA PRO A 66 -2.21 12.02 -12.97
C PRO A 66 -3.36 12.98 -12.71
N THR A 67 -3.76 13.74 -13.74
CA THR A 67 -4.89 14.67 -13.67
C THR A 67 -6.24 13.96 -13.84
N LYS A 68 -6.24 12.75 -14.40
CA LYS A 68 -7.38 11.84 -14.46
C LYS A 68 -7.23 10.76 -13.38
N THR A 69 -8.34 10.16 -12.97
CA THR A 69 -8.31 9.02 -12.06
C THR A 69 -7.62 7.84 -12.71
N GLU A 70 -6.47 7.49 -12.16
CA GLU A 70 -5.75 6.27 -12.52
C GLU A 70 -5.63 5.38 -11.30
N THR A 71 -5.16 4.16 -11.52
CA THR A 71 -4.98 3.16 -10.47
C THR A 71 -3.60 2.56 -10.51
N PHE A 72 -3.08 2.20 -9.34
CA PHE A 72 -1.89 1.36 -9.20
C PHE A 72 -2.14 0.26 -8.18
N ALA A 73 -1.33 -0.79 -8.23
CA ALA A 73 -1.44 -1.91 -7.29
C ALA A 73 -0.22 -1.97 -6.36
N VAL A 74 -0.46 -2.44 -5.14
CA VAL A 74 0.59 -2.94 -4.26
C VAL A 74 0.35 -4.43 -4.04
N GLU A 75 1.34 -5.23 -4.42
CA GLU A 75 1.36 -6.67 -4.24
C GLU A 75 2.04 -7.06 -2.92
N TYR A 76 1.56 -8.12 -2.26
CA TYR A 76 2.15 -8.70 -1.06
C TYR A 76 2.47 -10.17 -1.30
N ARG A 77 3.76 -10.50 -1.33
CA ARG A 77 4.23 -11.87 -1.48
C ARG A 77 4.65 -12.42 -0.13
N CYS A 78 3.92 -13.41 0.37
CA CYS A 78 4.33 -14.16 1.56
C CYS A 78 5.45 -15.14 1.20
N ALA A 79 6.54 -15.16 1.97
CA ALA A 79 7.62 -16.14 1.79
C ALA A 79 7.14 -17.59 2.02
N GLY A 80 6.19 -17.74 2.95
CA GLY A 80 5.61 -19.04 3.34
C GLY A 80 6.45 -19.81 4.37
N SER A 81 7.48 -19.18 4.94
CA SER A 81 8.31 -19.67 6.05
C SER A 81 7.53 -19.83 7.35
N ARG A 82 6.63 -18.89 7.65
CA ARG A 82 5.79 -18.92 8.86
C ARG A 82 4.40 -18.33 8.62
N SER A 83 3.43 -18.87 9.34
CA SER A 83 2.10 -18.27 9.45
C SER A 83 2.14 -17.09 10.42
N GLY A 84 1.42 -16.01 10.12
CA GLY A 84 1.41 -14.84 10.98
C GLY A 84 0.78 -13.61 10.36
N GLN A 85 0.83 -12.52 11.12
CA GLN A 85 0.42 -11.18 10.72
C GLN A 85 1.68 -10.33 10.62
N PHE A 86 1.89 -9.69 9.46
CA PHE A 86 3.11 -8.97 9.16
C PHE A 86 2.78 -7.54 8.73
N PHE A 87 3.39 -6.57 9.39
CA PHE A 87 3.16 -5.16 9.07
C PHE A 87 3.97 -4.73 7.85
N VAL A 88 3.28 -3.99 6.98
CA VAL A 88 3.84 -3.26 5.83
C VAL A 88 3.43 -1.81 5.96
N THR A 89 4.37 -0.90 5.75
CA THR A 89 4.11 0.54 5.72
C THR A 89 4.43 1.09 4.33
N LEU A 90 3.44 1.72 3.72
CA LEU A 90 3.61 2.54 2.52
C LEU A 90 3.87 3.98 2.96
N PHE A 91 4.95 4.57 2.49
CA PHE A 91 5.29 5.96 2.74
C PHE A 91 5.06 6.77 1.47
N PHE A 92 4.34 7.87 1.60
CA PHE A 92 4.06 8.80 0.53
C PHE A 92 4.64 10.17 0.86
N ASN A 93 5.24 10.79 -0.14
CA ASN A 93 5.66 12.18 -0.13
C ASN A 93 5.10 12.83 -1.40
N ILE A 94 4.20 13.80 -1.25
CA ILE A 94 3.53 14.49 -2.35
C ILE A 94 3.93 15.95 -2.30
N SER A 95 4.40 16.51 -3.42
CA SER A 95 4.86 17.91 -3.54
C SER A 95 3.70 18.93 -3.57
N TRP A 96 2.77 18.81 -2.63
CA TRP A 96 1.59 19.65 -2.46
C TRP A 96 1.48 20.10 -0.99
N PRO A 97 1.15 21.38 -0.70
CA PRO A 97 0.88 22.47 -1.66
C PRO A 97 2.12 22.99 -2.40
N SER A 98 3.34 22.69 -1.94
CA SER A 98 4.58 23.06 -2.61
C SER A 98 5.69 22.01 -2.41
N GLU A 99 6.82 22.12 -3.11
CA GLU A 99 7.99 21.25 -2.86
C GLU A 99 8.66 21.53 -1.49
N ALA A 100 8.54 22.76 -0.97
CA ALA A 100 9.10 23.16 0.32
C ALA A 100 8.22 22.73 1.52
N ASP A 101 6.93 22.53 1.27
CA ASP A 101 5.95 22.06 2.25
C ASP A 101 5.14 20.91 1.64
N PRO A 102 5.72 19.70 1.58
CA PRO A 102 5.06 18.56 0.98
C PRO A 102 4.10 17.87 1.95
N THR A 103 3.04 17.30 1.41
CA THR A 103 2.12 16.43 2.14
C THR A 103 2.75 15.05 2.28
N VAL A 104 3.11 14.68 3.51
CA VAL A 104 3.71 13.38 3.84
C VAL A 104 2.72 12.57 4.68
N PHE A 105 2.52 11.31 4.29
CA PHE A 105 1.66 10.40 5.05
C PHE A 105 2.09 8.94 4.88
N THR A 106 1.57 8.09 5.76
CA THR A 106 1.80 6.66 5.70
C THR A 106 0.49 5.89 5.69
N LEU A 107 0.48 4.79 4.93
CA LEU A 107 -0.59 3.80 4.98
C LEU A 107 -0.03 2.54 5.62
N LYS A 108 -0.60 2.15 6.76
CA LYS A 108 -0.23 0.93 7.47
C LYS A 108 -1.09 -0.22 6.96
N GLN A 109 -0.47 -1.36 6.75
CA GLN A 109 -1.13 -2.59 6.33
C GLN A 109 -0.64 -3.75 7.18
N GLU A 110 -1.53 -4.71 7.39
CA GLU A 110 -1.23 -5.94 8.11
C GLU A 110 -1.57 -7.11 7.20
N LYS A 111 -0.54 -7.72 6.61
CA LYS A 111 -0.71 -8.87 5.73
C LYS A 111 -0.76 -10.15 6.55
N ILE A 112 -1.83 -10.91 6.40
CA ILE A 112 -1.92 -12.28 6.92
C ILE A 112 -1.25 -13.23 5.93
N CYS A 113 -0.29 -14.01 6.41
CA CYS A 113 0.38 -15.05 5.65
C CYS A 113 0.18 -16.41 6.31
N ALA A 114 0.19 -17.46 5.48
CA ALA A 114 0.20 -18.85 5.92
C ALA A 114 1.52 -19.51 5.53
N SER A 115 2.01 -20.42 6.37
CA SER A 115 3.13 -21.28 6.02
C SER A 115 2.74 -22.26 4.92
N ARG A 116 3.73 -22.72 4.15
CA ARG A 116 3.52 -23.71 3.07
C ARG A 116 2.93 -25.02 3.61
N ASP A 117 3.40 -25.48 4.77
CA ASP A 117 2.91 -26.70 5.40
C ASP A 117 1.47 -26.54 5.91
N GLY A 118 1.11 -25.36 6.42
CA GLY A 118 -0.26 -25.06 6.83
C GLY A 118 -1.25 -25.05 5.66
N ARG A 119 -0.84 -24.63 4.46
CA ARG A 119 -1.68 -24.67 3.25
C ARG A 119 -1.98 -26.10 2.80
N ARG A 120 -0.97 -26.96 2.80
CA ARG A 120 -1.11 -28.38 2.42
C ARG A 120 -2.09 -29.12 3.32
N ILE A 121 -2.10 -28.83 4.61
CA ILE A 121 -3.03 -29.45 5.56
C ILE A 121 -4.47 -28.99 5.30
N VAL A 122 -4.69 -27.70 4.99
CA VAL A 122 -6.02 -27.20 4.65
C VAL A 122 -6.52 -27.83 3.34
N GLU A 123 -5.69 -27.87 2.30
CA GLU A 123 -6.05 -28.52 1.03
C GLU A 123 -6.38 -30.02 1.23
N ALA A 124 -5.61 -30.73 2.06
CA ALA A 124 -5.84 -32.15 2.33
C ALA A 124 -7.06 -32.48 3.22
N ILE A 125 -7.69 -31.49 3.86
CA ILE A 125 -8.92 -31.69 4.67
C ILE A 125 -10.19 -31.50 3.82
N PHE A 126 -10.08 -30.85 2.66
CA PHE A 126 -11.20 -30.57 1.75
C PHE A 126 -11.21 -31.43 0.48
N ASP A 127 -10.37 -32.46 0.40
CA ASP A 127 -10.44 -33.59 -0.54
C ASP A 127 -10.89 -34.86 0.20
#